data_AF-A0A7J6FQW1-F1
#
_entry.id   AF-A0A7J6FQW1-F1
#
_cell.length_a   1.000
_cell.length_b   1.000
_cell.length_c   1.000
_cell.angle_alpha   90.00
_cell.angle_beta   90.00
_cell.angle_gamma   90.00
#
_symmetry.space_group_name_H-M   'P 1'
#
loop_
_entity.id
_entity.type
_entity.pdbx_description
1 polymer ?
#
loop_
_entity_poly.entity_id
_entity_poly.type
_entity_poly.pdbx_seq_one_letter_code
_entity_poly.pdbx_strand_id
1 'polypeptide(L)'
;MSLQHKNHVEENVFINNLVTKICDLYSQISSLESLKPSKDVDTLFTELVHTCIPPCPKFDIDHLPKRVQNIRSNLIRLCGEAEGLLESHFSTILASYKNPLNNLKVFPYYNNYLKLGHLEYQILSQHLNNKQPKKIAFVGSGPLPLTSIVLASNHLTKTTFHNYDIDVSANSKASALMVNDDDLSTRMVFKSTDVMDVTSELSQYDVVFLAALVGLDKKDKVKVIEHLGKYMAPGSLLMLRSAHGARVFLYPVIDTDCDLQGFEVLSVFHPTDEIINSVVIARKHYSHNPKVLQMPSVNSSSSSLIAPFNCNCRMMIVHPNNCSHEIEAFNPLNIHGNMFEDKRSLKPSKDVDTLFTELVHTCIPPCPKFDIDHLPKRVQNIRSNLIRLCGEAEGLLESHFSAILASFKNPLNNLKVFPYYNNYLKLGHLEYQILSQHLNNKQPKKIAFVGSGPLPLTSIVLASNHLTKTIFHNYDIDVSANSKASALMVNDDDLSTRMVFKSTDVMDVTSSLLMLRSAHGARVFLYPVIDTDCDLQGFEVLSVFHPTDEIINSVVIARKHYSHNPKVLQMPSVNSSSSSLIAPFNCNCRMMIVHPNNCSHEIEAFNPLNIHGNMFEDKRS
;
A
#
# COMPACT_ATOMS: atom_id res chain seq x y z
N MET A 1 -37.98 -2.48 -14.82
CA MET A 1 -37.31 -2.41 -13.50
C MET A 1 -35.98 -1.70 -13.68
N SER A 2 -35.77 -0.57 -13.01
CA SER A 2 -34.58 0.27 -13.13
C SER A 2 -33.33 -0.42 -12.58
N LEU A 3 -32.14 -0.13 -13.14
CA LEU A 3 -30.84 -0.65 -12.66
C LEU A 3 -30.61 -0.38 -11.16
N GLN A 4 -31.10 0.75 -10.66
CA GLN A 4 -31.03 1.09 -9.23
C GLN A 4 -31.79 0.09 -8.35
N HIS A 5 -32.93 -0.43 -8.81
CA HIS A 5 -33.71 -1.41 -8.06
C HIS A 5 -33.03 -2.79 -8.03
N LYS A 6 -32.35 -3.19 -9.12
CA LYS A 6 -31.57 -4.44 -9.15
C LYS A 6 -30.34 -4.39 -8.25
N ASN A 7 -29.57 -3.29 -8.32
CA ASN A 7 -28.38 -3.11 -7.48
C ASN A 7 -28.74 -3.08 -5.98
N HIS A 8 -29.89 -2.49 -5.62
CA HIS A 8 -30.36 -2.46 -4.24
C HIS A 8 -30.80 -3.84 -3.71
N VAL A 9 -31.35 -4.70 -4.59
CA VAL A 9 -31.76 -6.06 -4.22
C VAL A 9 -30.55 -6.98 -4.04
N GLU A 10 -29.57 -6.94 -4.97
CA GLU A 10 -28.35 -7.76 -4.89
C GLU A 10 -27.51 -7.41 -3.64
N GLU A 11 -27.45 -6.13 -3.26
CA GLU A 11 -26.70 -5.67 -2.09
C GLU A 11 -27.38 -6.02 -0.76
N ASN A 12 -28.71 -5.95 -0.69
CA ASN A 12 -29.46 -6.44 0.46
C ASN A 12 -29.28 -7.95 0.65
N VAL A 13 -29.21 -8.72 -0.45
CA VAL A 13 -28.90 -10.15 -0.40
C VAL A 13 -27.49 -10.38 0.15
N PHE A 14 -26.51 -9.58 -0.27
CA PHE A 14 -25.14 -9.65 0.25
C PHE A 14 -25.08 -9.40 1.77
N ILE A 15 -25.71 -8.32 2.26
CA ILE A 15 -25.73 -7.99 3.69
C ILE A 15 -26.43 -9.09 4.50
N ASN A 16 -27.54 -9.63 3.99
CA ASN A 16 -28.23 -10.75 4.65
C ASN A 16 -27.37 -12.01 4.70
N ASN A 17 -26.64 -12.34 3.64
CA ASN A 17 -25.71 -13.47 3.62
C ASN A 17 -24.56 -13.27 4.60
N LEU A 18 -23.99 -12.06 4.66
CA LEU A 18 -22.97 -11.68 5.65
C LEU A 18 -23.49 -11.90 7.07
N VAL A 19 -24.64 -11.31 7.42
CA VAL A 19 -25.23 -11.42 8.76
C VAL A 19 -25.55 -12.87 9.12
N THR A 20 -26.06 -13.66 8.17
CA THR A 20 -26.33 -15.09 8.37
C THR A 20 -25.03 -15.84 8.68
N LYS A 21 -23.98 -15.62 7.88
CA LYS A 21 -22.67 -16.24 8.09
C LYS A 21 -22.06 -15.87 9.44
N ILE A 22 -22.19 -14.60 9.86
CA ILE A 22 -21.74 -14.14 11.18
C ILE A 22 -22.51 -14.85 12.31
N CYS A 23 -23.83 -15.03 12.16
CA CYS A 23 -24.63 -15.75 13.17
C CYS A 23 -24.23 -17.23 13.28
N ASP A 24 -23.93 -17.88 12.15
CA ASP A 24 -23.48 -19.28 12.13
C ASP A 24 -22.09 -19.42 12.75
N LEU A 25 -21.16 -18.52 12.43
CA LEU A 25 -19.82 -18.48 13.03
C LEU A 25 -19.90 -18.22 14.54
N TYR A 26 -20.72 -17.27 14.97
CA TYR A 26 -20.95 -17.01 16.39
C TYR A 26 -21.47 -18.26 17.11
N SER A 27 -22.42 -18.99 16.51
CA SER A 27 -22.98 -20.20 17.12
C SER A 27 -21.91 -21.30 17.26
N GLN A 28 -21.06 -21.48 16.26
CA GLN A 28 -19.94 -22.43 16.30
C GLN A 28 -18.88 -22.02 17.33
N ILE A 29 -18.41 -20.77 17.30
CA ILE A 29 -17.40 -20.26 18.24
C ILE A 29 -17.91 -20.36 19.68
N SER A 30 -19.18 -20.00 19.93
CA SER A 30 -19.79 -20.06 21.26
C SER A 30 -19.97 -21.49 21.77
N SER A 31 -19.90 -22.50 20.90
CA SER A 31 -20.01 -23.92 21.27
C SER A 31 -18.67 -24.57 21.57
N LEU A 32 -17.55 -23.87 21.34
CA LEU A 32 -16.21 -24.37 21.66
C LEU A 32 -16.02 -24.48 23.17
N GLU A 33 -15.42 -25.58 23.64
CA GLU A 33 -15.10 -25.78 25.05
C GLU A 33 -14.00 -24.83 25.55
N SER A 34 -13.15 -24.33 24.64
CA SER A 34 -12.01 -23.47 24.94
C SER A 34 -11.67 -22.59 23.74
N LEU A 35 -11.28 -21.34 24.00
CA LEU A 35 -10.79 -20.38 23.01
C LEU A 35 -9.25 -20.32 22.91
N LYS A 36 -8.54 -21.21 23.63
CA LYS A 36 -7.08 -21.32 23.50
C LYS A 36 -6.68 -21.71 22.06
N PRO A 37 -5.50 -21.28 21.58
CA PRO A 37 -5.02 -21.59 20.25
C PRO A 37 -5.12 -23.09 19.92
N SER A 38 -5.82 -23.40 18.84
CA SER A 38 -6.05 -24.75 18.35
C SER A 38 -6.55 -24.65 16.91
N LYS A 39 -6.42 -25.74 16.15
CA LYS A 39 -6.84 -25.75 14.74
C LYS A 39 -8.29 -25.29 14.54
N ASP A 40 -9.20 -25.70 15.41
CA ASP A 40 -10.63 -25.39 15.28
C ASP A 40 -10.91 -23.92 15.61
N VAL A 41 -10.31 -23.41 16.70
CA VAL A 41 -10.36 -21.99 17.07
C VAL A 41 -9.78 -21.13 15.93
N ASP A 42 -8.56 -21.45 15.48
CA ASP A 42 -7.85 -20.70 14.45
C ASP A 42 -8.64 -20.67 13.14
N THR A 43 -9.26 -21.79 12.76
CA THR A 43 -10.09 -21.89 11.55
C THR A 43 -11.32 -20.99 11.65
N LEU A 44 -12.05 -21.06 12.76
CA LEU A 44 -13.29 -20.29 12.94
C LEU A 44 -13.04 -18.78 13.02
N PHE A 45 -12.00 -18.35 13.76
CA PHE A 45 -11.65 -16.94 13.84
C PHE A 45 -11.06 -16.42 12.52
N THR A 46 -10.27 -17.23 11.80
CA THR A 46 -9.79 -16.88 10.46
C THR A 46 -10.95 -16.69 9.49
N GLU A 47 -11.93 -17.59 9.50
CA GLU A 47 -13.13 -17.47 8.67
C GLU A 47 -13.97 -16.24 9.05
N LEU A 48 -14.09 -15.94 10.35
CA LEU A 48 -14.74 -14.74 10.85
C LEU A 48 -14.06 -13.45 10.36
N VAL A 49 -12.74 -13.38 10.48
CA VAL A 49 -11.95 -12.23 10.00
C VAL A 49 -12.12 -12.07 8.48
N HIS A 50 -11.96 -13.15 7.71
CA HIS A 50 -12.14 -13.10 6.25
C HIS A 50 -13.57 -12.71 5.83
N THR A 51 -14.57 -13.07 6.62
CA THR A 51 -15.96 -12.65 6.39
C THR A 51 -16.12 -11.13 6.59
N CYS A 52 -15.30 -10.51 7.44
CA CYS A 52 -15.39 -9.08 7.77
C CYS A 52 -14.48 -8.15 6.94
N ILE A 53 -13.50 -8.70 6.22
CA ILE A 53 -12.53 -7.91 5.42
C ILE A 53 -13.15 -7.26 4.17
N PRO A 54 -13.99 -7.94 3.35
CA PRO A 54 -14.51 -7.37 2.12
C PRO A 54 -15.21 -6.02 2.33
N PRO A 55 -15.02 -5.03 1.44
CA PRO A 55 -15.71 -3.74 1.55
C PRO A 55 -17.23 -3.91 1.50
N CYS A 56 -17.93 -3.32 2.46
CA CYS A 56 -19.39 -3.28 2.49
C CYS A 56 -19.86 -1.83 2.72
N PRO A 57 -19.87 -0.98 1.67
CA PRO A 57 -20.02 0.47 1.83
C PRO A 57 -21.41 0.93 2.31
N LYS A 58 -22.45 0.10 2.14
CA LYS A 58 -23.80 0.37 2.66
C LYS A 58 -24.15 -0.42 3.92
N PHE A 59 -23.17 -1.08 4.53
CA PHE A 59 -23.38 -1.72 5.81
C PHE A 59 -23.63 -0.64 6.87
N ASP A 60 -24.80 -0.68 7.47
CA ASP A 60 -25.15 0.19 8.58
C ASP A 60 -25.40 -0.66 9.83
N ILE A 61 -24.60 -0.39 10.86
CA ILE A 61 -24.68 -1.06 12.15
C ILE A 61 -26.00 -0.77 12.87
N ASP A 62 -26.56 0.42 12.70
CA ASP A 62 -27.77 0.86 13.41
C ASP A 62 -29.03 0.19 12.85
N HIS A 63 -28.97 -0.26 11.61
CA HIS A 63 -30.02 -1.02 10.95
C HIS A 63 -30.01 -2.54 11.26
N LEU A 64 -29.03 -3.03 12.04
CA LEU A 64 -29.00 -4.44 12.43
C LEU A 64 -30.15 -4.78 13.40
N PRO A 65 -30.82 -5.94 13.23
CA PRO A 65 -31.81 -6.42 14.19
C PRO A 65 -31.21 -6.55 15.59
N LYS A 66 -32.01 -6.26 16.64
CA LYS A 66 -31.57 -6.32 18.05
C LYS A 66 -30.88 -7.65 18.43
N ARG A 67 -31.37 -8.78 17.88
CA ARG A 67 -30.74 -10.09 18.06
C ARG A 67 -29.29 -10.11 17.53
N VAL A 68 -29.05 -9.54 16.35
CA VAL A 68 -27.74 -9.48 15.71
C VAL A 68 -26.82 -8.50 16.45
N GLN A 69 -27.35 -7.38 16.96
CA GLN A 69 -26.57 -6.49 17.82
C GLN A 69 -26.09 -7.19 19.10
N ASN A 70 -26.93 -8.00 19.74
CA ASN A 70 -26.53 -8.81 20.90
C ASN A 70 -25.46 -9.85 20.53
N ILE A 71 -25.62 -10.53 19.38
CA ILE A 71 -24.62 -11.47 18.85
C ILE A 71 -23.29 -10.75 18.66
N ARG A 72 -23.29 -9.57 18.04
CA ARG A 72 -22.11 -8.73 17.84
C ARG A 72 -21.42 -8.42 19.17
N SER A 73 -22.16 -7.94 20.17
CA SER A 73 -21.57 -7.63 21.49
C SER A 73 -20.91 -8.86 22.13
N ASN A 74 -21.54 -10.03 22.06
CA ASN A 74 -20.95 -11.26 22.57
C ASN A 74 -19.73 -11.69 21.75
N LEU A 75 -19.79 -11.55 20.43
CA LEU A 75 -18.70 -11.92 19.53
C LEU A 75 -17.45 -11.07 19.77
N ILE A 76 -17.59 -9.76 19.98
CA ILE A 76 -16.47 -8.87 20.34
C ILE A 76 -15.79 -9.34 21.63
N ARG A 77 -16.56 -9.79 22.63
CA ARG A 77 -15.99 -10.35 23.87
C ARG A 77 -15.24 -11.66 23.61
N LEU A 78 -15.79 -12.54 22.77
CA LEU A 78 -15.12 -13.78 22.37
C LEU A 78 -13.82 -13.50 21.59
N CYS A 79 -13.82 -12.51 20.68
CA CYS A 79 -12.62 -12.05 20.01
C CYS A 79 -11.58 -11.54 21.01
N GLY A 80 -11.99 -10.71 21.97
CA GLY A 80 -11.07 -10.18 22.98
C GLY A 80 -10.43 -11.27 23.85
N GLU A 81 -11.21 -12.27 24.26
CA GLU A 81 -10.69 -13.43 25.02
C GLU A 81 -9.75 -14.29 24.17
N ALA A 82 -10.14 -14.63 22.94
CA ALA A 82 -9.33 -15.43 22.03
C ALA A 82 -8.00 -14.74 21.66
N GLU A 83 -8.05 -13.43 21.36
CA GLU A 83 -6.87 -12.62 21.09
C GLU A 83 -5.92 -12.58 22.30
N GLY A 84 -6.44 -12.34 23.51
CA GLY A 84 -5.63 -12.36 24.73
C GLY A 84 -4.99 -13.72 25.01
N LEU A 85 -5.71 -14.83 24.79
CA LEU A 85 -5.19 -16.18 24.93
C LEU A 85 -4.11 -16.49 23.88
N LEU A 86 -4.31 -16.05 22.63
CA LEU A 86 -3.35 -16.19 21.55
C LEU A 86 -2.06 -15.41 21.83
N GLU A 87 -2.18 -14.13 22.19
CA GLU A 87 -1.04 -13.29 22.56
C GLU A 87 -0.29 -13.89 23.75
N SER A 88 -1.00 -14.39 24.77
CA SER A 88 -0.40 -15.05 25.94
C SER A 88 0.37 -16.32 25.54
N HIS A 89 -0.20 -17.15 24.67
CA HIS A 89 0.44 -18.37 24.17
C HIS A 89 1.75 -18.04 23.44
N PHE A 90 1.71 -17.09 22.50
CA PHE A 90 2.89 -16.71 21.74
C PHE A 90 3.91 -15.94 22.56
N SER A 91 3.49 -15.12 23.54
CA SER A 91 4.41 -14.48 24.48
C SER A 91 5.18 -15.52 25.30
N THR A 92 4.53 -16.61 25.72
CA THR A 92 5.19 -17.72 26.42
C THR A 92 6.21 -18.44 25.52
N ILE A 93 5.87 -18.68 24.25
CA ILE A 93 6.80 -19.25 23.27
C ILE A 93 7.99 -18.31 23.05
N LEU A 94 7.72 -17.02 22.86
CA LEU A 94 8.75 -16.02 22.58
C LEU A 94 9.73 -15.89 23.74
N ALA A 95 9.24 -15.89 24.98
CA ALA A 95 10.05 -15.84 26.20
C ALA A 95 10.98 -17.06 26.36
N SER A 96 10.71 -18.17 25.65
CA SER A 96 11.61 -19.34 25.67
C SER A 96 12.86 -19.17 24.79
N TYR A 97 12.86 -18.21 23.85
CA TYR A 97 14.04 -17.91 23.04
C TYR A 97 15.05 -17.06 23.83
N LYS A 98 16.33 -17.24 23.52
CA LYS A 98 17.41 -16.41 24.08
C LYS A 98 17.18 -14.92 23.80
N ASN A 99 16.73 -14.56 22.60
CA ASN A 99 16.43 -13.18 22.21
C ASN A 99 14.98 -13.12 21.68
N PRO A 100 13.96 -12.92 22.55
CA PRO A 100 12.55 -12.96 22.16
C PRO A 100 12.21 -12.01 21.00
N LEU A 101 12.75 -10.79 21.02
CA LEU A 101 12.47 -9.76 20.02
C LEU A 101 12.96 -10.09 18.61
N ASN A 102 14.01 -10.90 18.48
CA ASN A 102 14.50 -11.35 17.17
C ASN A 102 13.60 -12.43 16.55
N ASN A 103 12.66 -12.98 17.32
CA ASN A 103 11.82 -14.11 16.94
C ASN A 103 10.33 -13.74 16.82
N LEU A 104 9.98 -12.45 16.80
CA LEU A 104 8.58 -11.98 16.74
C LEU A 104 7.80 -12.51 15.52
N LYS A 105 8.50 -12.90 14.44
CA LYS A 105 7.91 -13.54 13.25
C LYS A 105 7.20 -14.88 13.54
N VAL A 106 7.44 -15.48 14.70
CA VAL A 106 6.71 -16.69 15.14
C VAL A 106 5.23 -16.38 15.41
N PHE A 107 4.88 -15.13 15.75
CA PHE A 107 3.50 -14.73 15.90
C PHE A 107 2.83 -14.59 14.51
N PRO A 108 1.71 -15.31 14.24
CA PRO A 108 1.12 -15.37 12.89
C PRO A 108 0.73 -14.02 12.30
N TYR A 109 0.35 -13.06 13.13
CA TYR A 109 -0.10 -11.74 12.69
C TYR A 109 0.99 -10.66 12.78
N TYR A 110 2.26 -11.02 13.01
CA TYR A 110 3.33 -10.02 13.18
C TYR A 110 3.45 -9.05 12.00
N ASN A 111 3.32 -9.55 10.76
CA ASN A 111 3.33 -8.70 9.57
C ASN A 111 2.17 -7.70 9.55
N ASN A 112 0.99 -8.07 10.07
CA ASN A 112 -0.15 -7.16 10.18
C ASN A 112 0.16 -6.03 11.17
N TYR A 113 0.86 -6.33 12.27
CA TYR A 113 1.32 -5.32 13.23
C TYR A 113 2.43 -4.42 12.67
N LEU A 114 3.29 -4.92 11.78
CA LEU A 114 4.25 -4.07 11.05
C LEU A 114 3.52 -3.06 10.16
N LYS A 115 2.54 -3.52 9.38
CA LYS A 115 1.73 -2.67 8.49
C LYS A 115 0.91 -1.65 9.29
N LEU A 116 0.20 -2.11 10.32
CA LEU A 116 -0.61 -1.24 11.20
C LEU A 116 0.28 -0.25 11.97
N GLY A 117 1.39 -0.69 12.56
CA GLY A 117 2.30 0.20 13.27
C GLY A 117 2.92 1.27 12.36
N HIS A 118 3.24 0.92 11.11
CA HIS A 118 3.71 1.89 10.13
C HIS A 118 2.63 2.93 9.79
N LEU A 119 1.39 2.48 9.51
CA LEU A 119 0.25 3.35 9.27
C LEU A 119 -0.01 4.30 10.45
N GLU A 120 -0.03 3.76 11.67
CA GLU A 120 -0.23 4.54 12.89
C GLU A 120 0.89 5.57 13.08
N TYR A 121 2.14 5.20 12.82
CA TYR A 121 3.26 6.13 12.85
C TYR A 121 3.13 7.24 11.79
N GLN A 122 2.72 6.92 10.56
CA GLN A 122 2.54 7.91 9.49
C GLN A 122 1.47 8.93 9.86
N ILE A 123 0.31 8.48 10.33
CA ILE A 123 -0.78 9.34 10.79
C ILE A 123 -0.30 10.21 11.96
N LEU A 124 0.33 9.60 12.96
CA LEU A 124 0.81 10.33 14.14
C LEU A 124 1.85 11.40 13.76
N SER A 125 2.79 11.08 12.88
CA SER A 125 3.87 11.99 12.45
C SER A 125 3.34 13.25 11.77
N GLN A 126 2.26 13.15 11.00
CA GLN A 126 1.60 14.30 10.35
C GLN A 126 1.10 15.32 11.38
N HIS A 127 0.77 14.89 12.60
CA HIS A 127 0.18 15.74 13.63
C HIS A 127 1.17 16.18 14.73
N LEU A 128 2.42 15.71 14.67
CA LEU A 128 3.48 16.04 15.62
C LEU A 128 4.41 17.18 15.18
N ASN A 129 4.20 17.78 14.00
CA ASN A 129 5.01 18.89 13.48
C ASN A 129 6.53 18.62 13.52
N ASN A 130 6.96 17.44 13.05
CA ASN A 130 8.36 16.98 13.04
C ASN A 130 9.00 16.81 14.43
N LYS A 131 8.22 16.77 15.51
CA LYS A 131 8.71 16.44 16.86
C LYS A 131 8.48 14.98 17.16
N GLN A 132 9.43 14.36 17.86
CA GLN A 132 9.25 13.00 18.40
C GLN A 132 8.59 13.10 19.79
N PRO A 133 7.56 12.28 20.08
CA PRO A 133 6.99 12.23 21.43
C PRO A 133 8.02 11.66 22.39
N LYS A 134 8.15 12.25 23.58
CA LYS A 134 9.05 11.77 24.62
C LYS A 134 8.44 10.60 25.38
N LYS A 135 7.15 10.69 25.70
CA LYS A 135 6.41 9.66 26.43
C LYS A 135 5.09 9.32 25.76
N ILE A 136 4.85 8.02 25.60
CA ILE A 136 3.59 7.46 25.11
C ILE A 136 3.00 6.56 26.19
N ALA A 137 1.71 6.68 26.46
CA ALA A 137 0.96 5.66 27.17
C ALA A 137 0.27 4.75 26.14
N PHE A 138 0.40 3.44 26.29
CA PHE A 138 -0.35 2.46 25.49
C PHE A 138 -1.31 1.71 26.41
N VAL A 139 -2.61 1.94 26.26
CA VAL A 139 -3.66 1.39 27.12
C VAL A 139 -4.23 0.12 26.49
N GLY A 140 -4.17 -0.98 27.24
CA GLY A 140 -4.53 -2.31 26.76
C GLY A 140 -3.43 -2.92 25.90
N SER A 141 -2.21 -2.96 26.45
CA SER A 141 -1.03 -3.45 25.70
C SER A 141 -0.97 -4.96 25.55
N GLY A 142 -1.66 -5.72 26.41
CA GLY A 142 -1.71 -7.17 26.34
C GLY A 142 -0.39 -7.87 26.72
N PRO A 143 -0.41 -9.22 26.78
CA PRO A 143 0.77 -10.05 27.06
C PRO A 143 1.83 -10.02 25.94
N LEU A 144 1.46 -9.55 24.75
CA LEU A 144 2.34 -9.44 23.59
C LEU A 144 2.21 -8.04 22.97
N PRO A 145 2.90 -7.01 23.50
CA PRO A 145 2.68 -5.60 23.21
C PRO A 145 3.29 -5.17 21.85
N LEU A 146 2.89 -5.82 20.77
CA LEU A 146 3.51 -5.71 19.45
C LEU A 146 3.47 -4.30 18.89
N THR A 147 2.39 -3.55 19.11
CA THR A 147 2.32 -2.17 18.59
C THR A 147 3.38 -1.30 19.24
N SER A 148 3.50 -1.35 20.57
CA SER A 148 4.57 -0.63 21.28
C SER A 148 5.95 -1.09 20.83
N ILE A 149 6.16 -2.40 20.64
CA ILE A 149 7.45 -2.95 20.18
C ILE A 149 7.78 -2.42 18.78
N VAL A 150 6.88 -2.58 17.82
CA VAL A 150 7.08 -2.14 16.43
C VAL A 150 7.35 -0.65 16.36
N LEU A 151 6.57 0.17 17.07
CA LEU A 151 6.79 1.61 17.11
C LEU A 151 8.14 1.94 17.76
N ALA A 152 8.45 1.38 18.92
CA ALA A 152 9.68 1.67 19.66
C ALA A 152 10.96 1.22 18.92
N SER A 153 10.90 0.12 18.17
CA SER A 153 12.05 -0.41 17.43
C SER A 153 12.25 0.28 16.08
N ASN A 154 11.17 0.57 15.34
CA ASN A 154 11.30 0.94 13.93
C ASN A 154 11.10 2.43 13.65
N HIS A 155 10.39 3.15 14.53
CA HIS A 155 9.87 4.48 14.21
C HIS A 155 10.13 5.53 15.30
N LEU A 156 9.98 5.14 16.57
CA LEU A 156 10.01 5.99 17.74
C LEU A 156 11.14 5.59 18.70
N THR A 157 12.35 5.49 18.16
CA THR A 157 13.55 4.93 18.83
C THR A 157 14.05 5.69 20.05
N LYS A 158 13.55 6.90 20.32
CA LYS A 158 13.91 7.70 21.51
C LYS A 158 12.73 7.93 22.45
N THR A 159 11.59 7.31 22.17
CA THR A 159 10.36 7.46 22.93
C THR A 159 10.30 6.41 24.03
N THR A 160 9.85 6.81 25.23
CA THR A 160 9.53 5.88 26.32
C THR A 160 8.05 5.49 26.21
N PHE A 161 7.76 4.20 26.28
CA PHE A 161 6.41 3.64 26.22
C PHE A 161 6.02 3.12 27.60
N HIS A 162 4.92 3.63 28.13
CA HIS A 162 4.26 3.10 29.32
C HIS A 162 3.07 2.27 28.89
N ASN A 163 3.24 0.96 28.95
CA ASN A 163 2.27 -0.04 28.58
C ASN A 163 1.38 -0.36 29.79
N TYR A 164 0.10 -0.07 29.68
CA TYR A 164 -0.91 -0.31 30.70
C TYR A 164 -1.72 -1.55 30.35
N ASP A 165 -1.87 -2.43 31.33
CA ASP A 165 -2.82 -3.54 31.28
C ASP A 165 -3.38 -3.78 32.68
N ILE A 166 -4.65 -4.21 32.75
CA ILE A 166 -5.29 -4.53 34.03
C ILE A 166 -4.84 -5.91 34.53
N ASP A 167 -4.45 -6.82 33.63
CA ASP A 167 -3.93 -8.14 33.99
C ASP A 167 -2.43 -8.08 34.32
N VAL A 168 -2.10 -8.38 35.58
CA VAL A 168 -0.73 -8.50 36.07
C VAL A 168 0.04 -9.58 35.29
N SER A 169 -0.61 -10.68 34.90
CA SER A 169 0.02 -11.77 34.14
C SER A 169 0.40 -11.32 32.73
N ALA A 170 -0.45 -10.50 32.09
CA ALA A 170 -0.16 -9.91 30.78
C ALA A 170 1.12 -9.07 30.83
N ASN A 171 1.19 -8.11 31.75
CA ASN A 171 2.38 -7.28 31.91
C ASN A 171 3.64 -8.07 32.30
N SER A 172 3.50 -9.12 33.10
CA SER A 172 4.63 -9.99 33.47
C SER A 172 5.20 -10.70 32.24
N LYS A 173 4.33 -11.26 31.37
CA LYS A 173 4.73 -11.90 30.11
C LYS A 173 5.36 -10.91 29.15
N ALA A 174 4.73 -9.74 28.98
CA ALA A 174 5.22 -8.68 28.12
C ALA A 174 6.62 -8.17 28.55
N SER A 175 6.83 -7.99 29.86
CA SER A 175 8.12 -7.59 30.42
C SER A 175 9.21 -8.63 30.17
N ALA A 176 8.87 -9.92 30.26
CA ALA A 176 9.82 -11.01 30.02
C ALA A 176 10.41 -11.00 28.61
N LEU A 177 9.70 -10.44 27.62
CA LEU A 177 10.18 -10.33 26.25
C LEU A 177 11.33 -9.33 26.08
N MET A 178 11.44 -8.34 26.99
CA MET A 178 12.41 -7.25 26.88
C MET A 178 13.71 -7.52 27.63
N VAL A 179 13.78 -8.58 28.46
CA VAL A 179 14.86 -8.78 29.46
C VAL A 179 16.27 -8.79 28.85
N ASN A 180 16.42 -9.26 27.62
CA ASN A 180 17.72 -9.40 26.94
C ASN A 180 18.00 -8.30 25.91
N ASP A 181 17.19 -7.24 25.89
CA ASP A 181 17.38 -6.10 24.97
C ASP A 181 17.80 -4.85 25.75
N ASP A 182 19.01 -4.37 25.53
CA ASP A 182 19.60 -3.27 26.30
C ASP A 182 18.85 -1.93 26.14
N ASP A 183 18.22 -1.71 24.98
CA ASP A 183 17.54 -0.46 24.69
C ASP A 183 16.06 -0.51 25.11
N LEU A 184 15.30 -1.48 24.60
CA LEU A 184 13.87 -1.61 24.90
C LEU A 184 13.60 -1.93 26.36
N SER A 185 14.46 -2.68 27.06
CA SER A 185 14.30 -2.90 28.51
C SER A 185 14.27 -1.60 29.32
N THR A 186 14.91 -0.54 28.83
CA THR A 186 14.94 0.76 29.52
C THR A 186 13.80 1.69 29.11
N ARG A 187 13.26 1.52 27.89
CA ARG A 187 12.23 2.41 27.33
C ARG A 187 10.81 1.83 27.39
N MET A 188 10.67 0.54 27.68
CA MET A 188 9.38 -0.16 27.80
C MET A 188 9.04 -0.37 29.27
N VAL A 189 8.11 0.44 29.78
CA VAL A 189 7.62 0.36 31.17
C VAL A 189 6.27 -0.32 31.17
N PHE A 190 6.08 -1.35 32.01
CA PHE A 190 4.81 -2.08 32.13
C PHE A 190 4.11 -1.75 33.44
N LYS A 191 2.82 -1.43 33.37
CA LYS A 191 2.02 -0.94 34.49
C LYS A 191 0.75 -1.75 34.64
N SER A 192 0.70 -2.53 35.73
CA SER A 192 -0.46 -3.37 36.08
C SER A 192 -1.47 -2.56 36.86
N THR A 193 -2.33 -1.82 36.16
CA THR A 193 -3.37 -0.98 36.74
C THR A 193 -4.49 -0.76 35.73
N ASP A 194 -5.72 -0.62 36.22
CA ASP A 194 -6.80 -0.08 35.40
C ASP A 194 -6.47 1.38 35.06
N VAL A 195 -6.60 1.75 33.79
CA VAL A 195 -6.37 3.13 33.33
C VAL A 195 -7.36 4.10 33.98
N MET A 196 -8.54 3.62 34.38
CA MET A 196 -9.57 4.41 35.06
C MET A 196 -9.10 4.90 36.44
N ASP A 197 -8.12 4.23 37.06
CA ASP A 197 -7.51 4.66 38.32
C ASP A 197 -6.34 5.63 38.12
N VAL A 198 -5.85 5.76 36.88
CA VAL A 198 -4.72 6.64 36.53
C VAL A 198 -5.25 8.03 36.23
N THR A 199 -4.90 9.02 37.06
CA THR A 199 -5.41 10.39 36.94
C THR A 199 -4.34 11.36 36.47
N SER A 200 -3.75 12.17 37.35
CA SER A 200 -2.79 13.23 37.02
C SER A 200 -1.58 12.74 36.22
N GLU A 201 -1.22 11.46 36.33
CA GLU A 201 -0.16 10.85 35.53
C GLU A 201 -0.43 10.91 34.01
N LEU A 202 -1.69 10.87 33.58
CA LEU A 202 -2.06 10.93 32.16
C LEU A 202 -1.64 12.26 31.50
N SER A 203 -1.44 13.32 32.29
CA SER A 203 -0.94 14.61 31.81
C SER A 203 0.54 14.62 31.43
N GLN A 204 1.28 13.55 31.73
CA GLN A 204 2.70 13.44 31.42
C GLN A 204 2.98 12.87 30.03
N TYR A 205 1.96 12.37 29.33
CA TYR A 205 2.09 11.73 28.02
C TYR A 205 1.84 12.72 26.89
N ASP A 206 2.73 12.70 25.89
CA ASP A 206 2.54 13.46 24.66
C ASP A 206 1.44 12.83 23.79
N VAL A 207 1.36 11.49 23.83
CA VAL A 207 0.39 10.68 23.10
C VAL A 207 -0.13 9.55 23.99
N VAL A 208 -1.44 9.31 23.95
CA VAL A 208 -2.07 8.12 24.53
C VAL A 208 -2.62 7.27 23.40
N PHE A 209 -2.20 6.01 23.33
CA PHE A 209 -2.78 4.98 22.48
C PHE A 209 -3.86 4.22 23.24
N LEU A 210 -5.04 4.06 22.64
CA LEU A 210 -6.13 3.26 23.15
C LEU A 210 -6.37 2.06 22.24
N ALA A 211 -6.02 0.87 22.72
CA ALA A 211 -6.13 -0.36 21.95
C ALA A 211 -7.58 -0.69 21.57
N ALA A 212 -7.75 -1.58 20.58
CA ALA A 212 -9.04 -1.89 20.00
C ALA A 212 -10.01 -2.52 21.03
N LEU A 213 -9.48 -3.39 21.90
CA LEU A 213 -10.22 -4.21 22.86
C LEU A 213 -10.40 -3.55 24.25
N VAL A 214 -9.89 -2.34 24.46
CA VAL A 214 -10.19 -1.59 25.70
C VAL A 214 -11.64 -1.14 25.65
N GLY A 215 -12.42 -1.49 26.68
CA GLY A 215 -13.87 -1.31 26.68
C GLY A 215 -14.51 -2.20 25.62
N LEU A 216 -14.67 -3.49 25.93
CA LEU A 216 -15.24 -4.49 25.00
C LEU A 216 -16.69 -4.17 24.59
N ASP A 217 -17.36 -3.27 25.30
CA ASP A 217 -18.58 -2.62 24.85
C ASP A 217 -18.38 -1.11 24.61
N LYS A 218 -19.24 -0.55 23.75
CA LYS A 218 -19.18 0.88 23.36
C LYS A 218 -19.23 1.79 24.58
N LYS A 219 -20.10 1.49 25.54
CA LYS A 219 -20.34 2.36 26.70
C LYS A 219 -19.10 2.43 27.59
N ASP A 220 -18.45 1.31 27.83
CA ASP A 220 -17.24 1.24 28.63
C ASP A 220 -16.06 1.88 27.91
N LYS A 221 -15.95 1.72 26.58
CA LYS A 221 -14.93 2.42 25.81
C LYS A 221 -15.11 3.94 25.85
N VAL A 222 -16.35 4.42 25.75
CA VAL A 222 -16.67 5.86 25.89
C VAL A 222 -16.29 6.37 27.28
N LYS A 223 -16.58 5.64 28.36
CA LYS A 223 -16.13 6.03 29.71
C LYS A 223 -14.62 6.17 29.82
N VAL A 224 -13.86 5.27 29.18
CA VAL A 224 -12.40 5.37 29.13
C VAL A 224 -11.98 6.62 28.36
N ILE A 225 -12.59 6.91 27.22
CA ILE A 225 -12.32 8.14 26.44
C ILE A 225 -12.64 9.39 27.26
N GLU A 226 -13.78 9.43 27.96
CA GLU A 226 -14.15 10.55 28.86
C GLU A 226 -13.11 10.74 29.97
N HIS A 227 -12.65 9.64 30.58
CA HIS A 227 -11.60 9.66 31.60
C HIS A 227 -10.28 10.20 31.06
N LEU A 228 -9.83 9.72 29.90
CA LEU A 228 -8.67 10.25 29.19
C LEU A 228 -8.85 11.74 28.88
N GLY A 229 -10.04 12.14 28.41
CA GLY A 229 -10.41 13.52 28.16
C GLY A 229 -10.35 14.41 29.40
N LYS A 230 -10.52 13.86 30.60
CA LYS A 230 -10.43 14.59 31.86
C LYS A 230 -8.99 14.83 32.32
N TYR A 231 -8.08 13.88 32.06
CA TYR A 231 -6.77 13.85 32.72
C TYR A 231 -5.57 14.00 31.79
N MET A 232 -5.73 13.82 30.47
CA MET A 232 -4.67 14.11 29.49
C MET A 232 -4.33 15.60 29.45
N ALA A 233 -3.07 15.92 29.11
CA ALA A 233 -2.64 17.30 28.99
C ALA A 233 -3.34 18.01 27.82
N PRO A 234 -3.73 19.29 27.96
CA PRO A 234 -4.24 20.08 26.85
C PRO A 234 -3.28 20.07 25.66
N GLY A 235 -3.80 19.78 24.46
CA GLY A 235 -3.01 19.70 23.22
C GLY A 235 -2.30 18.37 22.96
N SER A 236 -2.30 17.43 23.92
CA SER A 236 -1.80 16.06 23.71
C SER A 236 -2.69 15.28 22.73
N LEU A 237 -2.14 14.19 22.16
CA LEU A 237 -2.82 13.40 21.15
C LEU A 237 -3.39 12.10 21.73
N LEU A 238 -4.62 11.77 21.38
CA LEU A 238 -5.24 10.47 21.57
C LEU A 238 -5.25 9.74 20.23
N MET A 239 -4.65 8.56 20.19
CA MET A 239 -4.71 7.66 19.05
C MET A 239 -5.49 6.42 19.45
N LEU A 240 -6.63 6.16 18.82
CA LEU A 240 -7.49 5.05 19.20
C LEU A 240 -7.82 4.16 18.01
N ARG A 241 -7.99 2.87 18.30
CA ARG A 241 -8.47 1.89 17.32
C ARG A 241 -9.98 1.75 17.38
N SER A 242 -10.61 1.77 16.22
CA SER A 242 -12.05 1.61 16.00
C SER A 242 -12.29 0.55 14.90
N ALA A 243 -13.52 0.45 14.40
CA ALA A 243 -13.89 -0.42 13.29
C ALA A 243 -14.84 0.28 12.32
N HIS A 244 -14.89 -0.20 11.08
CA HIS A 244 -15.77 0.32 10.02
C HIS A 244 -16.23 -0.81 9.10
N GLY A 245 -17.42 -0.68 8.50
CA GLY A 245 -18.03 -1.69 7.63
C GLY A 245 -18.30 -3.00 8.37
N ALA A 246 -18.06 -4.16 7.74
CA ALA A 246 -18.27 -5.45 8.38
C ALA A 246 -17.30 -5.73 9.56
N ARG A 247 -16.19 -5.00 9.66
CA ARG A 247 -15.20 -5.16 10.76
C ARG A 247 -15.77 -4.78 12.13
N VAL A 248 -16.94 -4.14 12.18
CA VAL A 248 -17.62 -3.84 13.45
C VAL A 248 -18.03 -5.08 14.23
N PHE A 249 -18.08 -6.26 13.59
CA PHE A 249 -18.32 -7.54 14.28
C PHE A 249 -17.10 -8.02 15.09
N LEU A 250 -15.91 -7.46 14.82
CA LEU A 250 -14.65 -7.83 15.48
C LEU A 250 -14.33 -6.89 16.65
N TYR A 251 -14.60 -5.58 16.49
CA TYR A 251 -14.19 -4.56 17.46
C TYR A 251 -15.29 -3.52 17.74
N PRO A 252 -15.25 -2.87 18.92
CA PRO A 252 -16.15 -1.75 19.23
C PRO A 252 -15.89 -0.55 18.31
N VAL A 253 -16.98 0.12 17.95
CA VAL A 253 -16.98 1.32 17.09
C VAL A 253 -17.05 2.56 17.95
N ILE A 254 -16.21 3.53 17.62
CA ILE A 254 -16.27 4.90 18.11
C ILE A 254 -16.89 5.78 17.02
N ASP A 255 -17.95 6.47 17.39
CA ASP A 255 -18.56 7.56 16.62
C ASP A 255 -17.81 8.86 16.94
N THR A 256 -17.15 9.41 15.93
CA THR A 256 -16.29 10.59 16.10
C THR A 256 -17.06 11.86 16.46
N ASP A 257 -18.36 11.91 16.17
CA ASP A 257 -19.16 13.11 16.40
C ASP A 257 -19.69 13.18 17.84
N CYS A 258 -19.93 12.02 18.48
CA CYS A 258 -20.55 11.98 19.82
C CYS A 258 -19.70 11.34 20.92
N ASP A 259 -18.79 10.41 20.61
CA ASP A 259 -18.06 9.63 21.62
C ASP A 259 -16.71 10.27 22.01
N LEU A 260 -16.21 11.24 21.24
CA LEU A 260 -14.91 11.90 21.46
C LEU A 260 -15.02 13.27 22.15
N GLN A 261 -16.00 13.43 23.04
CA GLN A 261 -16.20 14.69 23.76
C GLN A 261 -14.93 15.13 24.49
N GLY A 262 -14.56 16.39 24.33
CA GLY A 262 -13.33 16.94 24.90
C GLY A 262 -12.09 16.78 24.02
N PHE A 263 -12.23 16.21 22.82
CA PHE A 263 -11.17 16.10 21.82
C PHE A 263 -11.60 16.70 20.46
N GLU A 264 -10.63 17.26 19.75
CA GLU A 264 -10.73 17.66 18.35
C GLU A 264 -10.27 16.49 17.48
N VAL A 265 -11.16 15.93 16.67
CA VAL A 265 -10.79 14.86 15.72
C VAL A 265 -9.94 15.46 14.59
N LEU A 266 -8.72 14.94 14.42
CA LEU A 266 -7.77 15.43 13.42
C LEU A 266 -7.82 14.62 12.12
N SER A 267 -7.86 13.29 12.23
CA SER A 267 -8.05 12.41 11.08
C SER A 267 -8.62 11.05 11.49
N VAL A 268 -9.28 10.41 10.52
CA VAL A 268 -9.87 9.08 10.62
C VAL A 268 -9.40 8.29 9.40
N PHE A 269 -8.90 7.09 9.65
CA PHE A 269 -8.48 6.16 8.60
C PHE A 269 -9.25 4.86 8.71
N HIS A 270 -9.85 4.44 7.59
CA HIS A 270 -10.56 3.17 7.47
C HIS A 270 -9.79 2.26 6.50
N PRO A 271 -9.18 1.17 6.98
CA PRO A 271 -8.45 0.27 6.10
C PRO A 271 -9.40 -0.44 5.12
N THR A 272 -8.90 -0.67 3.91
CA THR A 272 -9.61 -1.40 2.84
C THR A 272 -8.95 -2.72 2.48
N ASP A 273 -7.88 -3.07 3.20
CA ASP A 273 -7.01 -4.23 2.99
C ASP A 273 -7.09 -5.20 4.19
N GLU A 274 -6.07 -6.02 4.41
CA GLU A 274 -5.98 -6.95 5.54
C GLU A 274 -5.83 -6.28 6.92
N ILE A 275 -5.58 -4.97 6.98
CA ILE A 275 -5.61 -4.23 8.24
C ILE A 275 -7.06 -4.16 8.73
N ILE A 276 -7.26 -4.52 10.01
CA ILE A 276 -8.60 -4.62 10.58
C ILE A 276 -9.02 -3.32 11.29
N ASN A 277 -8.15 -2.73 12.09
CA ASN A 277 -8.54 -1.60 12.90
C ASN A 277 -8.61 -0.31 12.08
N SER A 278 -9.74 0.39 12.16
CA SER A 278 -9.78 1.81 11.84
C SER A 278 -8.94 2.56 12.86
N VAL A 279 -8.30 3.64 12.43
CA VAL A 279 -7.45 4.46 13.30
C VAL A 279 -8.04 5.87 13.35
N VAL A 280 -8.25 6.37 14.57
CA VAL A 280 -8.69 7.75 14.80
C VAL A 280 -7.62 8.45 15.61
N ILE A 281 -7.23 9.66 15.18
CA ILE A 281 -6.36 10.53 15.96
C ILE A 281 -7.10 11.82 16.29
N ALA A 282 -7.04 12.19 17.57
CA ALA A 282 -7.72 13.35 18.09
C ALA A 282 -6.80 14.12 19.05
N ARG A 283 -6.99 15.44 19.15
CA ARG A 283 -6.22 16.33 20.02
C ARG A 283 -7.06 16.71 21.22
N LYS A 284 -6.52 16.57 22.43
CA LYS A 284 -7.18 17.08 23.62
C LYS A 284 -7.37 18.59 23.51
N HIS A 285 -8.60 19.09 23.66
CA HIS A 285 -8.85 20.53 23.55
C HIS A 285 -8.02 21.32 24.57
N TYR A 286 -7.52 22.48 24.13
CA TYR A 286 -7.05 23.51 25.05
C TYR A 286 -8.25 24.01 25.83
N SER A 287 -8.28 23.77 27.15
CA SER A 287 -9.36 24.24 27.99
C SER A 287 -9.46 25.77 27.90
N HIS A 288 -10.45 26.27 27.17
CA HIS A 288 -11.00 27.59 27.41
C HIS A 288 -11.73 27.55 28.76
N ASN A 289 -11.48 28.55 29.60
CA ASN A 289 -12.23 28.81 30.83
C ASN A 289 -13.74 28.56 30.62
N PRO A 290 -14.47 27.93 31.56
CA PRO A 290 -15.90 27.66 31.42
C PRO A 290 -16.70 28.95 31.67
N LYS A 291 -16.61 29.93 30.77
CA LYS A 291 -17.48 31.11 30.74
C LYS A 291 -17.59 31.66 29.32
N VAL A 292 -18.36 31.01 28.46
CA VAL A 292 -19.13 31.76 27.45
C VAL A 292 -20.51 31.11 27.32
N LEU A 293 -21.50 31.87 27.76
CA LEU A 293 -22.93 31.63 27.60
C LEU A 293 -23.30 31.57 26.11
N GLN A 294 -24.32 30.75 25.83
CA GLN A 294 -25.02 30.67 24.55
C GLN A 294 -25.52 32.02 23.99
N MET A 295 -25.72 31.99 22.67
CA MET A 295 -26.67 32.72 21.81
C MET A 295 -26.13 33.89 20.96
N PRO A 296 -26.77 34.25 19.83
CA PRO A 296 -27.40 33.43 18.78
C PRO A 296 -27.02 33.89 17.34
N SER A 297 -27.53 33.15 16.34
CA SER A 297 -27.49 33.39 14.89
C SER A 297 -27.74 34.83 14.42
N VAL A 298 -26.91 35.33 13.48
CA VAL A 298 -27.29 36.40 12.53
C VAL A 298 -26.64 36.15 11.16
N ASN A 299 -27.47 36.21 10.12
CA ASN A 299 -27.14 36.20 8.70
C ASN A 299 -26.42 37.48 8.24
N SER A 300 -25.83 37.36 7.04
CA SER A 300 -25.62 38.40 6.01
C SER A 300 -24.23 39.08 5.90
N SER A 301 -23.60 38.77 4.76
CA SER A 301 -22.90 39.66 3.82
C SER A 301 -22.22 40.93 4.35
N SER A 302 -20.89 41.03 4.15
CA SER A 302 -20.27 41.76 3.03
C SER A 302 -18.79 42.08 3.30
N SER A 303 -17.99 41.80 2.26
CA SER A 303 -16.72 42.40 1.81
C SER A 303 -15.75 43.15 2.74
N SER A 304 -14.50 42.67 2.63
CA SER A 304 -13.24 43.41 2.38
C SER A 304 -12.55 44.14 3.53
N LEU A 305 -11.34 43.69 3.87
CA LEU A 305 -10.04 44.29 3.52
C LEU A 305 -8.94 43.64 4.38
N ILE A 306 -7.78 43.34 3.77
CA ILE A 306 -6.39 43.55 4.25
C ILE A 306 -5.42 42.69 3.41
N ALA A 307 -4.48 43.37 2.76
CA ALA A 307 -3.31 42.82 2.08
C ALA A 307 -2.11 42.66 3.05
N PRO A 308 -0.88 42.40 2.58
CA PRO A 308 -0.32 41.09 2.24
C PRO A 308 0.82 40.70 3.22
N PHE A 309 1.08 39.40 3.40
CA PHE A 309 2.32 38.93 4.01
C PHE A 309 3.13 38.10 3.01
N ASN A 310 4.26 38.68 2.60
CA ASN A 310 5.39 38.03 1.96
C ASN A 310 5.95 36.93 2.87
N CYS A 311 6.17 35.73 2.35
CA CYS A 311 7.14 34.81 2.91
C CYS A 311 7.95 34.14 1.77
N ASN A 312 9.24 34.48 1.73
CA ASN A 312 10.24 33.91 0.86
C ASN A 312 10.35 32.38 1.04
N CYS A 313 9.99 31.60 0.03
CA CYS A 313 10.38 30.20 -0.08
C CYS A 313 11.86 30.12 -0.46
N ARG A 314 12.75 29.92 0.51
CA ARG A 314 14.11 29.40 0.27
C ARG A 314 14.03 27.88 0.20
N MET A 315 14.43 27.33 -0.94
CA MET A 315 14.69 25.89 -1.10
C MET A 315 15.72 25.44 -0.06
N MET A 316 15.40 24.41 0.71
CA MET A 316 16.33 23.75 1.61
C MET A 316 16.95 22.57 0.85
N ILE A 317 18.20 22.75 0.41
CA ILE A 317 19.06 21.66 -0.05
C ILE A 317 19.58 20.96 1.20
N VAL A 318 19.22 19.70 1.39
CA VAL A 318 19.72 18.87 2.50
C VAL A 318 20.97 18.15 2.04
N HIS A 319 22.12 18.52 2.61
CA HIS A 319 23.37 17.76 2.49
C HIS A 319 23.31 16.49 3.36
N PRO A 320 23.83 15.33 2.87
CA PRO A 320 23.94 14.13 3.68
C PRO A 320 25.23 14.18 4.52
N ASN A 321 25.13 13.93 5.83
CA ASN A 321 26.30 13.60 6.65
C ASN A 321 26.05 12.34 7.48
N ASN A 322 26.90 11.35 7.21
CA ASN A 322 27.47 10.30 8.03
C ASN A 322 26.64 9.66 9.16
N CYS A 323 26.33 8.38 8.99
CA CYS A 323 26.44 7.36 10.06
C CYS A 323 26.64 5.97 9.45
N SER A 324 27.84 5.44 9.62
CA SER A 324 28.28 4.07 9.33
C SER A 324 27.74 3.10 10.38
N HIS A 325 26.77 2.28 10.01
CA HIS A 325 26.41 1.02 10.68
C HIS A 325 25.81 0.08 9.61
N GLU A 326 26.07 -1.21 9.81
CA GLU A 326 26.34 -2.26 8.82
C GLU A 326 25.12 -2.76 8.02
N ILE A 327 25.43 -3.35 6.85
CA ILE A 327 24.50 -3.93 5.88
C ILE A 327 23.99 -5.28 6.42
N GLU A 328 22.95 -5.27 7.24
CA GLU A 328 22.23 -6.49 7.64
C GLU A 328 20.72 -6.35 7.38
N ALA A 329 20.28 -6.35 6.12
CA ALA A 329 18.83 -6.47 5.83
C ALA A 329 18.43 -6.93 4.41
N PHE A 330 19.36 -7.28 3.51
CA PHE A 330 19.01 -7.75 2.17
C PHE A 330 19.55 -9.16 1.91
N ASN A 331 18.74 -10.19 2.21
CA ASN A 331 19.06 -11.58 1.90
C ASN A 331 17.93 -12.27 1.10
N PRO A 332 17.89 -12.12 -0.23
CA PRO A 332 16.90 -12.79 -1.08
C PRO A 332 17.12 -14.31 -1.20
N LEU A 333 18.16 -14.88 -0.56
CA LEU A 333 18.40 -16.33 -0.55
C LEU A 333 17.48 -17.09 0.41
N ASN A 334 16.69 -16.40 1.23
CA ASN A 334 15.65 -17.00 2.07
C ASN A 334 14.36 -17.33 1.29
N ILE A 335 14.26 -16.93 0.02
CA ILE A 335 13.18 -17.36 -0.89
C ILE A 335 13.56 -18.76 -1.39
N HIS A 336 12.84 -19.77 -0.89
CA HIS A 336 13.14 -21.20 -1.10
C HIS A 336 13.66 -21.53 -2.52
N GLY A 337 14.81 -22.22 -2.56
CA GLY A 337 15.56 -22.61 -3.77
C GLY A 337 14.84 -23.48 -4.80
N ASN A 338 13.56 -23.81 -4.60
CA ASN A 338 12.80 -24.71 -5.47
C ASN A 338 12.22 -24.03 -6.72
N MET A 339 12.22 -22.69 -6.82
CA MET A 339 11.82 -22.00 -8.06
C MET A 339 12.96 -21.88 -9.09
N PHE A 340 14.22 -22.12 -8.69
CA PHE A 340 15.38 -21.73 -9.50
C PHE A 340 16.05 -22.87 -10.27
N GLU A 341 15.63 -24.13 -10.05
CA GLU A 341 16.28 -25.30 -10.67
C GLU A 341 15.50 -25.93 -11.83
N ASP A 342 14.24 -25.54 -12.07
CA ASP A 342 13.40 -26.21 -13.05
C ASP A 342 12.89 -25.24 -14.12
N LYS A 343 13.21 -25.52 -15.39
CA LYS A 343 12.64 -24.88 -16.60
C LYS A 343 11.13 -25.21 -16.77
N ARG A 344 10.35 -25.19 -15.69
CA ARG A 344 8.91 -25.40 -15.70
C ARG A 344 8.21 -24.07 -15.90
N SER A 345 7.21 -24.06 -16.78
CA SER A 345 6.33 -22.90 -16.95
C SER A 345 5.72 -22.50 -15.61
N LEU A 346 5.72 -21.20 -15.30
CA LEU A 346 5.07 -20.67 -14.11
C LEU A 346 3.58 -21.04 -14.16
N LYS A 347 3.09 -21.74 -13.14
CA LYS A 347 1.66 -22.06 -13.02
C LYS A 347 1.06 -21.27 -11.86
N PRO A 348 -0.11 -20.63 -12.05
CA PRO A 348 -0.84 -19.99 -10.96
C PRO A 348 -1.06 -21.00 -9.83
N SER A 349 -0.65 -20.63 -8.62
CA SER A 349 -0.85 -21.41 -7.41
C SER A 349 -0.73 -20.50 -6.19
N LYS A 350 -1.34 -20.91 -5.08
CA LYS A 350 -1.28 -20.18 -3.81
C LYS A 350 0.16 -19.97 -3.32
N ASP A 351 1.05 -20.92 -3.60
CA ASP A 351 2.45 -20.85 -3.23
C ASP A 351 3.19 -19.78 -4.04
N VAL A 352 2.93 -19.71 -5.34
CA VAL A 352 3.46 -18.66 -6.22
C VAL A 352 2.97 -17.28 -5.76
N ASP A 353 1.68 -17.14 -5.47
CA ASP A 353 1.11 -15.87 -4.98
C ASP A 353 1.74 -15.42 -3.66
N THR A 354 1.96 -16.36 -2.72
CA THR A 354 2.60 -16.09 -1.42
C THR A 354 4.05 -15.62 -1.62
N LEU A 355 4.83 -16.34 -2.42
CA LEU A 355 6.25 -16.00 -2.67
C LEU A 355 6.40 -14.67 -3.40
N PHE A 356 5.55 -14.37 -4.38
CA PHE A 356 5.55 -13.06 -5.04
C PHE A 356 5.18 -11.92 -4.09
N THR A 357 4.18 -12.15 -3.23
CA THR A 357 3.77 -11.17 -2.21
C THR A 357 4.90 -10.88 -1.23
N GLU A 358 5.60 -11.92 -0.76
CA GLU A 358 6.78 -11.77 0.11
C GLU A 358 7.93 -11.03 -0.58
N LEU A 359 8.21 -11.36 -1.84
CA LEU A 359 9.24 -10.69 -2.64
C LEU A 359 8.92 -9.19 -2.81
N VAL A 360 7.67 -8.85 -3.15
CA VAL A 360 7.22 -7.46 -3.29
C VAL A 360 7.31 -6.71 -1.95
N HIS A 361 6.82 -7.29 -0.86
CA HIS A 361 6.92 -6.69 0.47
C HIS A 361 8.36 -6.50 0.95
N THR A 362 9.29 -7.36 0.52
CA THR A 362 10.72 -7.20 0.81
C THR A 362 11.32 -6.01 0.06
N CYS A 363 10.80 -5.68 -1.13
CA CYS A 363 11.38 -4.67 -2.01
C CYS A 363 10.76 -3.26 -1.86
N ILE A 364 9.57 -3.13 -1.28
CA ILE A 364 8.86 -1.85 -1.10
C ILE A 364 9.49 -0.90 -0.05
N PRO A 365 9.93 -1.36 1.14
CA PRO A 365 10.44 -0.45 2.14
C PRO A 365 11.61 0.40 1.61
N PRO A 366 11.65 1.72 1.89
CA PRO A 366 12.77 2.55 1.46
C PRO A 366 14.05 2.09 2.16
N CYS A 367 15.10 1.85 1.37
CA CYS A 367 16.42 1.49 1.87
C CYS A 367 17.43 2.54 1.37
N PRO A 368 17.68 3.62 2.15
CA PRO A 368 18.49 4.76 1.72
C PRO A 368 19.96 4.41 1.40
N LYS A 369 20.46 3.29 1.94
CA LYS A 369 21.82 2.78 1.72
C LYS A 369 21.86 1.60 0.75
N PHE A 370 20.77 1.33 0.04
CA PHE A 370 20.75 0.21 -0.89
C PHE A 370 21.66 0.52 -2.07
N ASP A 371 22.66 -0.33 -2.25
CA ASP A 371 23.51 -0.32 -3.42
C ASP A 371 23.67 -1.76 -3.93
N ILE A 372 23.25 -1.98 -5.17
CA ILE A 372 23.27 -3.29 -5.81
C ILE A 372 24.69 -3.82 -5.97
N ASP A 373 25.67 -2.93 -6.20
CA ASP A 373 27.06 -3.31 -6.45
C ASP A 373 27.75 -3.80 -5.18
N HIS A 374 27.24 -3.38 -4.01
CA HIS A 374 27.70 -3.80 -2.69
C HIS A 374 27.03 -5.11 -2.21
N LEU A 375 26.08 -5.68 -2.96
CA LEU A 375 25.44 -6.95 -2.59
C LEU A 375 26.33 -8.17 -2.92
N PRO A 376 26.17 -9.30 -2.21
CA PRO A 376 26.86 -10.53 -2.56
C PRO A 376 26.63 -10.94 -4.01
N LYS A 377 27.67 -11.39 -4.72
CA LYS A 377 27.58 -11.75 -6.15
C LYS A 377 26.50 -12.80 -6.45
N ARG A 378 26.25 -13.72 -5.52
CA ARG A 378 25.15 -14.70 -5.60
C ARG A 378 23.77 -14.03 -5.67
N VAL A 379 23.59 -12.93 -4.94
CA VAL A 379 22.37 -12.12 -4.91
C VAL A 379 22.22 -11.29 -6.19
N GLN A 380 23.32 -10.72 -6.70
CA GLN A 380 23.30 -10.05 -8.01
C GLN A 380 22.92 -11.02 -9.14
N ASN A 381 23.45 -12.25 -9.10
CA ASN A 381 23.21 -13.27 -10.14
C ASN A 381 21.75 -13.74 -10.23
N ILE A 382 20.97 -13.70 -9.14
CA ILE A 382 19.55 -14.10 -9.18
C ILE A 382 18.63 -13.00 -9.72
N ARG A 383 19.10 -11.74 -9.80
CA ARG A 383 18.29 -10.58 -10.18
C ARG A 383 17.64 -10.74 -11.55
N SER A 384 18.41 -11.13 -12.57
CA SER A 384 17.90 -11.30 -13.94
C SER A 384 16.78 -12.34 -14.00
N ASN A 385 16.93 -13.44 -13.25
CA ASN A 385 15.90 -14.47 -13.13
C ASN A 385 14.64 -13.95 -12.43
N LEU A 386 14.79 -13.20 -11.34
CA LEU A 386 13.66 -12.61 -10.62
C LEU A 386 12.89 -11.62 -11.49
N ILE A 387 13.58 -10.72 -12.20
CA ILE A 387 12.94 -9.78 -13.13
C ILE A 387 12.16 -10.52 -14.22
N ARG A 388 12.74 -11.59 -14.79
CA ARG A 388 12.06 -12.41 -15.79
C ARG A 388 10.80 -13.06 -15.21
N LEU A 389 10.92 -13.69 -14.04
CA LEU A 389 9.79 -14.35 -13.37
C LEU A 389 8.68 -13.36 -13.02
N CYS A 390 9.02 -12.14 -12.56
CA CYS A 390 8.05 -11.09 -12.30
C CYS A 390 7.29 -10.69 -13.57
N GLY A 391 8.00 -10.50 -14.69
CA GLY A 391 7.37 -10.19 -15.98
C GLY A 391 6.44 -11.30 -16.48
N GLU A 392 6.87 -12.56 -16.38
CA GLU A 392 6.04 -13.72 -16.76
C GLU A 392 4.79 -13.85 -15.89
N ALA A 393 4.93 -13.67 -14.57
CA ALA A 393 3.82 -13.71 -13.63
C ALA A 393 2.81 -12.58 -13.90
N GLU A 394 3.30 -11.36 -14.12
CA GLU A 394 2.47 -10.20 -14.46
C GLU A 394 1.70 -10.43 -15.76
N GLY A 395 2.36 -10.89 -16.82
CA GLY A 395 1.72 -11.18 -18.10
C GLY A 395 0.63 -12.27 -18.00
N LEU A 396 0.88 -13.35 -17.25
CA LEU A 396 -0.11 -14.40 -17.00
C LEU A 396 -1.32 -13.88 -16.23
N LEU A 397 -1.08 -13.07 -15.20
CA LEU A 397 -2.11 -12.49 -14.37
C LEU A 397 -2.99 -11.54 -15.18
N GLU A 398 -2.38 -10.63 -15.95
CA GLU A 398 -3.12 -9.74 -16.85
C GLU A 398 -3.95 -10.51 -17.87
N SER A 399 -3.39 -11.58 -18.44
CA SER A 399 -4.10 -12.45 -19.39
C SER A 399 -5.34 -13.09 -18.77
N HIS A 400 -5.19 -13.62 -17.56
CA HIS A 400 -6.26 -14.26 -16.80
C HIS A 400 -7.38 -13.27 -16.47
N PHE A 401 -7.03 -12.11 -15.91
CA PHE A 401 -8.01 -11.11 -15.53
C PHE A 401 -8.64 -10.41 -16.74
N SER A 402 -7.92 -10.26 -17.85
CA SER A 402 -8.50 -9.78 -19.11
C SER A 402 -9.60 -10.73 -19.61
N ALA A 403 -9.39 -12.06 -19.53
CA ALA A 403 -10.43 -13.03 -19.87
C ALA A 403 -11.63 -12.98 -18.93
N ILE A 404 -11.41 -12.81 -17.62
CA ILE A 404 -12.49 -12.60 -16.64
C ILE A 404 -13.27 -11.31 -16.97
N LEU A 405 -12.57 -10.21 -17.21
CA LEU A 405 -13.17 -8.91 -17.50
C LEU A 405 -14.01 -8.95 -18.78
N ALA A 406 -13.53 -9.64 -19.81
CA ALA A 406 -14.25 -9.84 -21.07
C ALA A 406 -15.56 -10.64 -20.90
N SER A 407 -15.72 -11.40 -19.81
CA SER A 407 -16.99 -12.10 -19.52
C SER A 407 -18.09 -11.17 -18.98
N PHE A 408 -17.73 -9.99 -18.47
CA PHE A 408 -18.71 -9.02 -17.99
C PHE A 408 -19.36 -8.27 -19.14
N LYS A 409 -20.64 -7.91 -18.97
CA LYS A 409 -21.35 -7.05 -19.93
C LYS A 409 -20.66 -5.70 -20.13
N ASN A 410 -20.05 -5.13 -19.09
CA ASN A 410 -19.29 -3.89 -19.17
C ASN A 410 -17.92 -4.11 -18.52
N PRO A 411 -16.89 -4.56 -19.26
CA PRO A 411 -15.59 -4.91 -18.70
C PRO A 411 -14.96 -3.77 -17.89
N LEU A 412 -15.00 -2.55 -18.42
CA LEU A 412 -14.36 -1.37 -17.81
C LEU A 412 -14.97 -0.95 -16.47
N ASN A 413 -16.25 -1.25 -16.22
CA ASN A 413 -16.88 -0.99 -14.94
C ASN A 413 -16.44 -1.96 -13.83
N ASN A 414 -15.73 -3.03 -14.21
CA ASN A 414 -15.34 -4.12 -13.31
C ASN A 414 -13.82 -4.24 -13.13
N LEU A 415 -13.04 -3.23 -13.53
CA LEU A 415 -11.57 -3.24 -13.42
C LEU A 415 -11.05 -3.48 -11.99
N LYS A 416 -11.85 -3.15 -10.97
CA LYS A 416 -11.56 -3.42 -9.55
C LYS A 416 -11.41 -4.91 -9.20
N VAL A 417 -11.86 -5.81 -10.09
CA VAL A 417 -11.64 -7.26 -9.93
C VAL A 417 -10.16 -7.61 -10.07
N PHE A 418 -9.37 -6.81 -10.79
CA PHE A 418 -7.92 -7.00 -10.86
C PHE A 418 -7.26 -6.59 -9.52
N PRO A 419 -6.52 -7.48 -8.84
CA PRO A 419 -6.01 -7.24 -7.49
C PRO A 419 -5.13 -5.97 -7.36
N TYR A 420 -4.36 -5.65 -8.39
CA TYR A 420 -3.45 -4.51 -8.38
C TYR A 420 -4.03 -3.24 -9.01
N TYR A 421 -5.35 -3.18 -9.27
CA TYR A 421 -5.96 -2.03 -9.94
C TYR A 421 -5.73 -0.71 -9.19
N ASN A 422 -5.78 -0.73 -7.84
CA ASN A 422 -5.49 0.45 -7.03
C ASN A 422 -4.03 0.92 -7.18
N ASN A 423 -3.08 0.00 -7.36
CA ASN A 423 -1.67 0.35 -7.60
C ASN A 423 -1.54 1.07 -8.96
N TYR A 424 -2.26 0.60 -9.97
CA TYR A 424 -2.34 1.24 -11.29
C TYR A 424 -3.04 2.61 -11.25
N LEU A 425 -4.03 2.82 -10.35
CA LEU A 425 -4.62 4.15 -10.13
C LEU A 425 -3.58 5.13 -9.55
N LYS A 426 -2.83 4.71 -8.52
CA LYS A 426 -1.77 5.53 -7.91
C LYS A 426 -0.65 5.84 -8.91
N LEU A 427 -0.18 4.82 -9.63
CA LEU A 427 0.87 4.96 -10.65
C LEU A 427 0.42 5.84 -11.82
N GLY A 428 -0.80 5.63 -12.34
CA GLY A 428 -1.34 6.46 -13.42
C GLY A 428 -1.52 7.93 -13.00
N HIS A 429 -1.88 8.17 -11.73
CA HIS A 429 -1.93 9.53 -11.19
C HIS A 429 -0.54 10.19 -11.14
N LEU A 430 0.47 9.46 -10.64
CA LEU A 430 1.86 9.93 -10.62
C LEU A 430 2.36 10.25 -12.03
N GLU A 431 2.17 9.33 -12.97
CA GLU A 431 2.57 9.51 -14.38
C GLU A 431 1.87 10.73 -15.01
N TYR A 432 0.58 10.94 -14.72
CA TYR A 432 -0.15 12.12 -15.16
C TYR A 432 0.41 13.42 -14.57
N GLN A 433 0.71 13.46 -13.27
CA GLN A 433 1.29 14.63 -12.61
C GLN A 433 2.63 15.01 -13.24
N ILE A 434 3.51 14.03 -13.42
CA ILE A 434 4.82 14.22 -14.07
C ILE A 434 4.63 14.73 -15.50
N LEU A 435 3.74 14.09 -16.26
CA LEU A 435 3.51 14.48 -17.65
C LEU A 435 2.96 15.90 -17.77
N SER A 436 2.02 16.27 -16.89
CA SER A 436 1.37 17.59 -16.90
C SER A 436 2.34 18.70 -16.53
N GLN A 437 3.28 18.46 -15.62
CA GLN A 437 4.38 19.39 -15.32
C GLN A 437 5.22 19.69 -16.57
N HIS A 438 5.61 18.65 -17.31
CA HIS A 438 6.47 18.80 -18.51
C HIS A 438 5.73 19.28 -19.77
N LEU A 439 4.41 19.16 -19.81
CA LEU A 439 3.56 19.67 -20.89
C LEU A 439 2.92 21.03 -20.59
N ASN A 440 3.27 21.69 -19.48
CA ASN A 440 2.65 22.94 -19.03
C ASN A 440 1.11 22.82 -18.93
N ASN A 441 0.63 21.73 -18.35
CA ASN A 441 -0.79 21.37 -18.21
C ASN A 441 -1.56 21.27 -19.55
N LYS A 442 -0.86 21.21 -20.69
CA LYS A 442 -1.49 20.96 -21.98
C LYS A 442 -1.69 19.46 -22.18
N GLN A 443 -2.91 19.09 -22.53
CA GLN A 443 -3.24 17.72 -22.87
C GLN A 443 -2.60 17.32 -24.22
N PRO A 444 -1.87 16.19 -24.28
CA PRO A 444 -1.35 15.67 -25.53
C PRO A 444 -2.48 15.12 -26.40
N LYS A 445 -2.40 15.29 -27.72
CA LYS A 445 -3.37 14.72 -28.66
C LYS A 445 -3.23 13.20 -28.78
N LYS A 446 -1.99 12.71 -28.78
CA LYS A 446 -1.66 11.30 -28.97
C LYS A 446 -0.58 10.84 -27.98
N ILE A 447 -0.76 9.65 -27.44
CA ILE A 447 0.23 8.91 -26.66
C ILE A 447 0.39 7.53 -27.30
N ALA A 448 1.63 7.11 -27.51
CA ALA A 448 1.94 5.73 -27.84
C ALA A 448 2.43 5.01 -26.57
N PHE A 449 1.77 3.92 -26.19
CA PHE A 449 2.10 3.09 -25.03
C PHE A 449 2.69 1.78 -25.53
N VAL A 450 3.96 1.49 -25.23
CA VAL A 450 4.66 0.29 -25.66
C VAL A 450 4.73 -0.72 -24.51
N GLY A 451 4.42 -1.98 -24.80
CA GLY A 451 4.29 -3.04 -23.79
C GLY A 451 2.96 -2.92 -23.04
N SER A 452 1.86 -2.70 -23.78
CA SER A 452 0.56 -2.46 -23.16
C SER A 452 -0.05 -3.69 -22.47
N GLY A 453 0.31 -4.89 -22.92
CA GLY A 453 -0.16 -6.16 -22.35
C GLY A 453 -1.63 -6.48 -22.65
N PRO A 454 -2.10 -7.67 -22.25
CA PRO A 454 -3.49 -8.11 -22.44
C PRO A 454 -4.49 -7.33 -21.58
N LEU A 455 -4.03 -6.59 -20.58
CA LEU A 455 -4.84 -5.75 -19.70
C LEU A 455 -4.19 -4.35 -19.57
N PRO A 456 -4.48 -3.40 -20.48
CA PRO A 456 -3.74 -2.16 -20.62
C PRO A 456 -4.16 -1.10 -19.59
N LEU A 457 -3.99 -1.40 -18.29
CA LEU A 457 -4.55 -0.61 -17.19
C LEU A 457 -4.04 0.82 -17.16
N THR A 458 -2.76 1.05 -17.43
CA THR A 458 -2.19 2.41 -17.39
C THR A 458 -2.86 3.31 -18.42
N SER A 459 -2.97 2.86 -19.67
CA SER A 459 -3.60 3.66 -20.72
C SER A 459 -5.10 3.81 -20.47
N ILE A 460 -5.79 2.80 -19.94
CA ILE A 460 -7.18 2.93 -19.50
C ILE A 460 -7.32 3.99 -18.41
N VAL A 461 -6.56 3.89 -17.32
CA VAL A 461 -6.61 4.83 -16.18
C VAL A 461 -6.33 6.26 -16.63
N LEU A 462 -5.28 6.46 -17.43
CA LEU A 462 -4.97 7.77 -17.98
C LEU A 462 -6.09 8.26 -18.89
N ALA A 463 -6.58 7.44 -19.83
CA ALA A 463 -7.61 7.82 -20.78
C ALA A 463 -8.98 8.13 -20.14
N SER A 464 -9.33 7.43 -19.05
CA SER A 464 -10.60 7.60 -18.33
C SER A 464 -10.57 8.74 -17.34
N ASN A 465 -9.48 8.90 -16.58
CA ASN A 465 -9.47 9.77 -15.40
C ASN A 465 -8.76 11.11 -15.61
N HIS A 466 -7.80 11.17 -16.54
CA HIS A 466 -6.84 12.27 -16.61
C HIS A 466 -6.71 12.90 -18.00
N LEU A 467 -6.78 12.07 -19.05
CA LEU A 467 -6.47 12.39 -20.43
C LEU A 467 -7.64 12.05 -21.36
N THR A 468 -8.84 12.56 -21.02
CA THR A 468 -10.14 12.24 -21.66
C THR A 468 -10.30 12.60 -23.14
N LYS A 469 -9.37 13.36 -23.73
CA LYS A 469 -9.36 13.76 -25.15
C LYS A 469 -8.14 13.23 -25.91
N THR A 470 -7.30 12.45 -25.24
CA THR A 470 -6.07 11.91 -25.80
C THR A 470 -6.38 10.57 -26.46
N ILE A 471 -5.81 10.35 -27.65
CA ILE A 471 -5.83 9.07 -28.34
C ILE A 471 -4.62 8.27 -27.88
N PHE A 472 -4.85 7.04 -27.44
CA PHE A 472 -3.82 6.10 -27.00
C PHE A 472 -3.60 5.04 -28.08
N HIS A 473 -2.39 4.97 -28.61
CA HIS A 473 -1.94 3.87 -29.44
C HIS A 473 -1.18 2.90 -28.55
N ASN A 474 -1.80 1.75 -28.26
CA ASN A 474 -1.26 0.68 -27.45
C ASN A 474 -0.55 -0.31 -28.36
N TYR A 475 0.74 -0.52 -28.10
CA TYR A 475 1.62 -1.39 -28.85
C TYR A 475 2.01 -2.58 -27.99
N ASP A 476 1.92 -3.76 -28.59
CA ASP A 476 2.41 -5.00 -28.00
C ASP A 476 2.92 -5.90 -29.12
N ILE A 477 3.95 -6.69 -28.87
CA ILE A 477 4.45 -7.66 -29.86
C ILE A 477 3.55 -8.90 -29.93
N ASP A 478 2.85 -9.23 -28.84
CA ASP A 478 1.92 -10.35 -28.78
C ASP A 478 0.54 -9.96 -29.34
N VAL A 479 0.19 -10.58 -30.48
CA VAL A 479 -1.12 -10.43 -31.11
C VAL A 479 -2.26 -10.86 -30.17
N SER A 480 -2.05 -11.88 -29.33
CA SER A 480 -3.04 -12.34 -28.36
C SER A 480 -3.31 -11.28 -27.29
N ALA A 481 -2.27 -10.60 -26.82
CA ALA A 481 -2.38 -9.51 -25.86
C ALA A 481 -3.27 -8.38 -26.40
N ASN A 482 -2.97 -7.87 -27.59
CA ASN A 482 -3.77 -6.82 -28.22
C ASN A 482 -5.22 -7.23 -28.50
N SER A 483 -5.45 -8.49 -28.88
CA SER A 483 -6.80 -9.03 -29.11
C SER A 483 -7.63 -9.04 -27.83
N LYS A 484 -7.02 -9.46 -26.71
CA LYS A 484 -7.66 -9.44 -25.39
C LYS A 484 -7.92 -8.01 -24.91
N ALA A 485 -6.93 -7.13 -25.05
CA ALA A 485 -7.01 -5.74 -24.62
C ALA A 485 -8.11 -4.96 -25.36
N SER A 486 -8.20 -5.12 -26.69
CA SER A 486 -9.22 -4.48 -27.52
C SER A 486 -10.64 -4.97 -27.21
N ALA A 487 -10.81 -6.25 -26.88
CA ALA A 487 -12.11 -6.80 -26.50
C ALA A 487 -12.73 -6.13 -25.25
N LEU A 488 -11.90 -5.58 -24.36
CA LEU A 488 -12.36 -4.87 -23.16
C LEU A 488 -13.05 -3.53 -23.48
N MET A 489 -12.76 -2.93 -24.64
CA MET A 489 -13.25 -1.60 -25.03
C MET A 489 -14.59 -1.66 -25.78
N VAL A 490 -15.03 -2.84 -26.22
CA VAL A 490 -16.13 -3.00 -27.20
C VAL A 490 -17.45 -2.37 -26.74
N ASN A 491 -17.70 -2.34 -25.43
CA ASN A 491 -18.96 -1.83 -24.86
C ASN A 491 -18.85 -0.38 -24.32
N ASP A 492 -17.76 0.32 -24.63
CA ASP A 492 -17.55 1.72 -24.26
C ASP A 492 -17.40 2.60 -25.50
N ASP A 493 -18.39 3.44 -25.76
CA ASP A 493 -18.46 4.25 -26.99
C ASP A 493 -17.32 5.28 -27.11
N ASP A 494 -16.77 5.76 -25.99
CA ASP A 494 -15.70 6.75 -25.99
C ASP A 494 -14.33 6.07 -26.13
N LEU A 495 -14.02 5.14 -25.23
CA LEU A 495 -12.72 4.47 -25.20
C LEU A 495 -12.49 3.56 -26.40
N SER A 496 -13.54 2.95 -26.97
CA SER A 496 -13.42 2.18 -28.22
C SER A 496 -12.89 3.02 -29.40
N THR A 497 -13.13 4.33 -29.40
CA THR A 497 -12.64 5.24 -30.45
C THR A 497 -11.26 5.81 -30.17
N ARG A 498 -10.88 5.92 -28.89
CA ARG A 498 -9.62 6.56 -28.46
C ARG A 498 -8.52 5.56 -28.13
N MET A 499 -8.83 4.29 -27.93
CA MET A 499 -7.87 3.22 -27.63
C MET A 499 -7.61 2.38 -28.88
N VAL A 500 -6.49 2.65 -29.56
CA VAL A 500 -6.03 1.92 -30.74
C VAL A 500 -5.03 0.86 -30.31
N PHE A 501 -5.14 -0.37 -30.80
CA PHE A 501 -4.23 -1.47 -30.48
C PHE A 501 -3.46 -1.92 -31.73
N LYS A 502 -2.14 -2.09 -31.63
CA LYS A 502 -1.26 -2.43 -32.76
C LYS A 502 -0.25 -3.50 -32.37
N SER A 503 -0.26 -4.58 -33.15
CA SER A 503 0.67 -5.70 -32.97
C SER A 503 1.95 -5.48 -33.78
N THR A 504 2.87 -4.69 -33.23
CA THR A 504 4.16 -4.40 -33.85
C THR A 504 5.19 -4.03 -32.79
N ASP A 505 6.45 -4.34 -33.09
CA ASP A 505 7.56 -3.77 -32.36
C ASP A 505 7.73 -2.27 -32.71
N VAL A 506 8.25 -1.49 -31.77
CA VAL A 506 8.47 -0.05 -31.90
C VAL A 506 9.96 0.22 -31.78
N MET A 507 10.63 0.37 -32.93
CA MET A 507 12.08 0.53 -32.99
C MET A 507 12.54 1.98 -33.17
N ASP A 508 11.69 2.84 -33.76
CA ASP A 508 12.02 4.23 -34.03
C ASP A 508 10.96 5.21 -33.55
N VAL A 509 11.37 6.10 -32.66
CA VAL A 509 10.51 7.12 -32.06
C VAL A 509 10.94 8.49 -32.54
N THR A 510 10.12 9.13 -33.37
CA THR A 510 10.34 10.50 -33.88
C THR A 510 9.84 11.58 -32.90
N SER A 511 9.21 11.16 -31.82
CA SER A 511 8.51 12.01 -30.84
C SER A 511 9.44 12.71 -29.87
N SER A 512 8.96 13.83 -29.33
CA SER A 512 9.76 14.74 -28.51
C SER A 512 9.97 14.27 -27.07
N LEU A 513 9.00 13.55 -26.48
CA LEU A 513 8.97 13.27 -25.05
C LEU A 513 8.73 11.78 -24.79
N LEU A 514 9.57 11.20 -23.96
CA LEU A 514 9.63 9.79 -23.61
C LEU A 514 9.47 9.65 -22.10
N MET A 515 8.55 8.81 -21.66
CA MET A 515 8.38 8.42 -20.26
C MET A 515 8.56 6.91 -20.14
N LEU A 516 9.35 6.48 -19.16
CA LEU A 516 9.78 5.10 -18.98
C LEU A 516 9.56 4.69 -17.53
N ARG A 517 9.23 3.42 -17.34
CA ARG A 517 9.28 2.80 -16.01
C ARG A 517 10.66 2.19 -15.76
N SER A 518 11.19 2.45 -14.57
CA SER A 518 12.46 1.95 -14.06
C SER A 518 12.26 1.45 -12.62
N ALA A 519 13.35 1.09 -11.94
CA ALA A 519 13.36 0.74 -10.52
C ALA A 519 14.51 1.43 -9.79
N HIS A 520 14.35 1.58 -8.47
CA HIS A 520 15.37 2.12 -7.57
C HIS A 520 15.32 1.38 -6.23
N GLY A 521 16.46 1.26 -5.56
CA GLY A 521 16.55 0.63 -4.24
C GLY A 521 16.29 -0.87 -4.34
N ALA A 522 15.69 -1.48 -3.33
CA ALA A 522 15.39 -2.92 -3.38
C ALA A 522 14.42 -3.32 -4.51
N ARG A 523 13.67 -2.37 -5.09
CA ARG A 523 12.74 -2.62 -6.22
C ARG A 523 13.45 -3.07 -7.49
N VAL A 524 14.78 -2.93 -7.58
CA VAL A 524 15.58 -3.42 -8.73
C VAL A 524 15.56 -4.94 -8.91
N PHE A 525 15.04 -5.68 -7.93
CA PHE A 525 14.79 -7.13 -8.02
C PHE A 525 13.45 -7.49 -8.64
N LEU A 526 12.52 -6.52 -8.71
CA LEU A 526 11.18 -6.70 -9.29
C LEU A 526 11.14 -6.23 -10.75
N TYR A 527 11.88 -5.17 -11.07
CA TYR A 527 11.75 -4.48 -12.35
C TYR A 527 13.12 -4.10 -12.93
N PRO A 528 13.25 -3.99 -14.26
CA PRO A 528 14.45 -3.46 -14.90
C PRO A 528 14.81 -2.06 -14.40
N VAL A 529 16.12 -1.79 -14.37
CA VAL A 529 16.66 -0.46 -14.11
C VAL A 529 17.08 0.11 -15.44
N ILE A 530 16.61 1.32 -15.72
CA ILE A 530 17.10 2.15 -16.82
C ILE A 530 18.28 2.96 -16.28
N ASP A 531 19.46 2.72 -16.83
CA ASP A 531 20.63 3.57 -16.63
C ASP A 531 20.47 4.81 -17.51
N THR A 532 20.32 5.98 -16.89
CA THR A 532 20.09 7.23 -17.60
C THR A 532 21.26 7.67 -18.47
N ASP A 533 22.47 7.24 -18.17
CA ASP A 533 23.68 7.61 -18.91
C ASP A 533 23.94 6.64 -20.06
N CYS A 534 23.64 5.35 -19.87
CA CYS A 534 23.89 4.31 -20.85
C CYS A 534 22.69 4.03 -21.78
N ASP A 535 21.48 3.90 -21.22
CA ASP A 535 20.30 3.41 -21.96
C ASP A 535 19.54 4.53 -22.68
N LEU A 536 19.74 5.80 -22.26
CA LEU A 536 19.05 6.98 -22.81
C LEU A 536 19.96 7.86 -23.67
N GLN A 537 20.99 7.27 -24.28
CA GLN A 537 21.83 7.98 -25.25
C GLN A 537 20.98 8.58 -26.37
N GLY A 538 21.13 9.88 -26.62
CA GLY A 538 20.30 10.63 -27.57
C GLY A 538 19.05 11.27 -26.97
N PHE A 539 18.81 11.12 -25.66
CA PHE A 539 17.78 11.82 -24.91
C PHE A 539 18.37 12.68 -23.78
N GLU A 540 17.78 13.85 -23.58
CA GLU A 540 17.95 14.70 -22.41
C GLU A 540 17.01 14.20 -21.31
N VAL A 541 17.54 13.65 -20.23
CA VAL A 541 16.73 13.28 -19.05
C VAL A 541 16.24 14.54 -18.35
N LEU A 542 14.92 14.73 -18.31
CA LEU A 542 14.30 15.92 -17.71
C LEU A 542 14.07 15.74 -16.21
N SER A 543 13.67 14.54 -15.78
CA SER A 543 13.50 14.22 -14.36
C SER A 543 13.37 12.71 -14.13
N VAL A 544 13.74 12.28 -12.93
CA VAL A 544 13.59 10.91 -12.44
C VAL A 544 12.83 10.96 -11.11
N PHE A 545 11.80 10.12 -10.98
CA PHE A 545 10.97 10.03 -9.79
C PHE A 545 11.08 8.64 -9.17
N HIS A 546 11.49 8.58 -7.92
CA HIS A 546 11.59 7.35 -7.14
C HIS A 546 10.47 7.30 -6.09
N PRO A 547 9.46 6.43 -6.25
CA PRO A 547 8.41 6.30 -5.25
C PRO A 547 8.97 5.76 -3.93
N THR A 548 8.41 6.24 -2.82
CA THR A 548 8.73 5.78 -1.46
C THR A 548 7.56 5.03 -0.80
N ASP A 549 6.44 4.93 -1.50
CA ASP A 549 5.19 4.29 -1.09
C ASP A 549 5.02 2.94 -1.81
N GLU A 550 3.77 2.45 -1.90
CA GLU A 550 3.42 1.18 -2.53
C GLU A 550 3.64 1.15 -4.06
N ILE A 551 3.97 2.27 -4.69
CA ILE A 551 4.29 2.30 -6.13
C ILE A 551 5.65 1.61 -6.35
N ILE A 552 5.67 0.63 -7.26
CA ILE A 552 6.87 -0.16 -7.58
C ILE A 552 7.76 0.54 -8.60
N ASN A 553 7.19 1.18 -9.61
CA ASN A 553 7.98 1.72 -10.71
C ASN A 553 8.50 3.13 -10.38
N SER A 554 9.81 3.31 -10.51
CA SER A 554 10.36 4.64 -10.74
C SER A 554 9.94 5.14 -12.12
N VAL A 555 9.78 6.44 -12.28
CA VAL A 555 9.37 7.05 -13.55
C VAL A 555 10.48 7.97 -14.03
N VAL A 556 11.00 7.71 -15.23
CA VAL A 556 11.97 8.56 -15.92
C VAL A 556 11.25 9.28 -17.04
N ILE A 557 11.47 10.58 -17.19
CA ILE A 557 10.99 11.35 -18.33
C ILE A 557 12.16 12.04 -19.01
N ALA A 558 12.23 11.87 -20.33
CA ALA A 558 13.35 12.31 -21.15
C ALA A 558 12.85 12.90 -22.47
N ARG A 559 13.65 13.76 -23.09
CA ARG A 559 13.34 14.46 -24.34
C ARG A 559 14.37 14.11 -25.40
N LYS A 560 13.94 13.78 -26.62
CA LYS A 560 14.89 13.46 -27.70
C LYS A 560 15.71 14.70 -28.07
N HIS A 561 17.02 14.55 -28.24
CA HIS A 561 17.85 15.63 -28.77
C HIS A 561 17.52 15.91 -30.24
N TYR A 562 17.22 17.16 -30.58
CA TYR A 562 17.13 17.60 -31.98
C TYR A 562 18.52 18.06 -32.45
N SER A 563 19.23 17.24 -33.21
CA SER A 563 20.47 17.67 -33.86
C SER A 563 20.13 18.53 -35.09
N HIS A 564 20.30 19.85 -34.99
CA HIS A 564 20.39 20.74 -36.15
C HIS A 564 21.83 20.77 -36.70
N ASN A 565 22.34 19.63 -37.17
CA ASN A 565 23.40 19.52 -38.19
C ASN A 565 23.85 18.06 -38.37
N PRO A 566 23.77 17.47 -39.58
CA PRO A 566 24.42 16.21 -39.89
C PRO A 566 25.89 16.49 -40.20
N LYS A 567 26.71 16.69 -39.17
CA LYS A 567 28.17 16.66 -39.32
C LYS A 567 28.73 15.49 -38.52
N VAL A 568 29.00 14.43 -39.27
CA VAL A 568 29.99 13.36 -39.04
C VAL A 568 30.69 13.46 -37.69
N LEU A 569 30.16 12.79 -36.68
CA LEU A 569 30.97 12.29 -35.58
C LEU A 569 31.74 11.09 -36.12
N GLN A 570 33.05 11.28 -36.37
CA GLN A 570 33.96 10.18 -36.66
C GLN A 570 33.92 9.20 -35.48
N MET A 571 33.44 7.98 -35.74
CA MET A 571 33.59 6.87 -34.80
C MET A 571 35.07 6.43 -34.76
N PRO A 572 35.63 6.11 -33.59
CA PRO A 572 36.84 5.31 -33.53
C PRO A 572 36.53 3.92 -34.09
N SER A 573 37.40 3.43 -34.96
CA SER A 573 37.32 2.11 -35.57
C SER A 573 37.25 0.99 -34.51
N VAL A 574 36.11 0.31 -34.42
CA VAL A 574 35.99 -0.99 -33.75
C VAL A 574 35.33 -1.96 -34.73
N ASN A 575 35.94 -3.15 -34.81
CA ASN A 575 35.76 -4.16 -35.83
C ASN A 575 34.30 -4.57 -36.09
N SER A 576 34.05 -4.86 -37.36
CA SER A 576 32.81 -5.36 -37.96
C SER A 576 32.20 -6.56 -37.20
N SER A 577 31.16 -6.30 -36.40
CA SER A 577 30.03 -7.21 -36.10
C SER A 577 29.06 -6.56 -35.08
N SER A 578 28.31 -5.54 -35.49
CA SER A 578 27.12 -5.07 -34.73
C SER A 578 26.28 -4.11 -35.56
N SER A 579 25.37 -4.64 -36.36
CA SER A 579 24.25 -3.88 -36.91
C SER A 579 23.08 -3.93 -35.93
N SER A 580 23.06 -3.03 -34.94
CA SER A 580 21.87 -2.54 -34.21
C SER A 580 22.32 -1.47 -33.21
N LEU A 581 21.95 -0.21 -33.46
CA LEU A 581 22.24 0.92 -32.57
C LEU A 581 21.24 1.04 -31.40
N ILE A 582 20.37 0.04 -31.25
CA ILE A 582 19.43 -0.14 -30.14
C ILE A 582 19.37 -1.64 -29.89
N ALA A 583 19.82 -2.11 -28.73
CA ALA A 583 19.64 -3.50 -28.32
C ALA A 583 18.13 -3.82 -28.28
N PRO A 584 17.67 -5.02 -28.70
CA PRO A 584 16.27 -5.37 -28.63
C PRO A 584 15.76 -5.21 -27.20
N PHE A 585 14.79 -4.33 -27.00
CA PHE A 585 14.22 -4.07 -25.68
C PHE A 585 13.54 -5.34 -25.17
N ASN A 586 13.96 -5.81 -24.00
CA ASN A 586 13.34 -6.95 -23.33
C ASN A 586 11.86 -6.60 -23.02
N CYS A 587 10.94 -7.54 -23.25
CA CYS A 587 9.48 -7.40 -23.12
C CYS A 587 8.95 -6.91 -21.75
N ASN A 588 9.81 -6.66 -20.76
CA ASN A 588 9.44 -6.26 -19.41
C ASN A 588 9.50 -4.74 -19.17
N CYS A 589 9.96 -3.93 -20.13
CA CYS A 589 9.97 -2.47 -20.01
C CYS A 589 8.71 -1.85 -20.63
N ARG A 590 7.85 -1.25 -19.80
CA ARG A 590 6.70 -0.44 -20.29
C ARG A 590 7.10 1.02 -20.49
N MET A 591 6.64 1.60 -21.59
CA MET A 591 7.07 2.92 -22.06
C MET A 591 5.89 3.73 -22.60
N MET A 592 5.92 5.04 -22.38
CA MET A 592 5.00 6.02 -22.97
C MET A 592 5.75 7.05 -23.80
N ILE A 593 5.33 7.18 -25.05
CA ILE A 593 5.85 8.13 -26.00
C ILE A 593 4.78 9.20 -26.23
N VAL A 594 5.13 10.45 -26.00
CA VAL A 594 4.17 11.57 -26.02
C VAL A 594 4.51 12.54 -27.15
N HIS A 595 3.50 12.86 -27.96
CA HIS A 595 3.61 13.86 -29.02
C HIS A 595 3.05 15.20 -28.52
N PRO A 596 3.91 16.19 -28.16
CA PRO A 596 3.45 17.53 -27.89
C PRO A 596 2.87 18.16 -29.16
N ASN A 597 1.84 18.98 -28.98
CA ASN A 597 1.06 19.59 -30.07
C ASN A 597 1.95 20.44 -30.98
N ASN A 598 2.49 19.84 -32.06
CA ASN A 598 2.92 20.43 -33.34
C ASN A 598 3.67 19.47 -34.29
N CYS A 599 3.87 18.18 -33.97
CA CYS A 599 4.52 17.24 -34.89
C CYS A 599 3.52 16.27 -35.55
N SER A 600 3.47 16.27 -36.88
CA SER A 600 2.60 15.43 -37.73
C SER A 600 3.23 14.11 -38.17
N HIS A 601 4.41 13.74 -37.65
CA HIS A 601 5.12 12.54 -38.08
C HIS A 601 4.56 11.28 -37.39
N GLU A 602 4.27 10.26 -38.21
CA GLU A 602 3.84 8.94 -37.76
C GLU A 602 5.03 8.13 -37.20
N ILE A 603 4.74 7.18 -36.31
CA ILE A 603 5.70 6.17 -35.85
C ILE A 603 5.85 5.16 -36.99
N GLU A 604 7.04 5.04 -37.57
CA GLU A 604 7.31 4.02 -38.59
C GLU A 604 7.45 2.64 -37.94
N ALA A 605 6.61 1.70 -38.37
CA ALA A 605 6.65 0.30 -37.93
C ALA A 605 7.46 -0.53 -38.94
N PHE A 606 8.31 -1.43 -38.46
CA PHE A 606 9.07 -2.34 -39.31
C PHE A 606 8.18 -3.51 -39.77
N ASN A 607 8.09 -3.75 -41.08
CA ASN A 607 7.35 -4.87 -41.66
C ASN A 607 8.36 -6.00 -42.02
N PRO A 608 8.35 -7.18 -41.36
CA PRO A 608 9.42 -8.17 -41.51
C PRO A 608 9.45 -8.92 -42.85
N LEU A 609 8.52 -8.64 -43.78
CA LEU A 609 8.34 -9.42 -45.00
C LEU A 609 9.33 -9.13 -46.14
N ASN A 610 10.36 -8.31 -45.91
CA ASN A 610 11.41 -8.05 -46.90
C ASN A 610 12.79 -8.28 -46.30
N ILE A 611 13.20 -9.55 -46.15
CA ILE A 611 14.56 -10.06 -46.41
C ILE A 611 14.41 -11.58 -46.60
N HIS A 612 14.39 -12.01 -47.87
CA HIS A 612 14.72 -13.37 -48.27
C HIS A 612 16.24 -13.51 -48.32
N GLY A 613 16.77 -14.64 -47.84
CA GLY A 613 18.07 -15.14 -48.27
C GLY A 613 18.89 -15.79 -47.16
N ASN A 614 18.80 -17.13 -47.09
CA ASN A 614 19.83 -18.08 -46.67
C ASN A 614 20.87 -17.62 -45.63
N MET A 615 20.91 -18.27 -44.47
CA MET A 615 22.06 -19.10 -44.07
C MET A 615 21.94 -19.65 -42.64
N PHE A 616 22.30 -20.94 -42.54
CA PHE A 616 22.62 -21.76 -41.37
C PHE A 616 21.50 -22.42 -40.55
N GLU A 617 21.16 -23.62 -41.03
CA GLU A 617 20.95 -24.81 -40.22
C GLU A 617 22.07 -25.02 -39.17
N ASP A 618 21.65 -25.53 -38.00
CA ASP A 618 22.07 -26.83 -37.44
C ASP A 618 22.61 -26.82 -35.98
N LYS A 619 22.08 -27.83 -35.25
CA LYS A 619 22.54 -28.52 -34.02
C LYS A 619 22.39 -27.90 -32.62
N ARG A 620 21.31 -28.37 -31.94
CA ARG A 620 21.26 -29.21 -30.69
C ARG A 620 22.45 -29.05 -29.70
N SER A 621 22.25 -28.97 -28.39
CA SER A 621 21.40 -29.79 -27.50
C SER A 621 21.19 -29.14 -26.13
#